data_AF-A0A8T5MD81-F1
#
_entry.id   AF-A0A8T5MD81-F1
#
_cell.length_a   1.000
_cell.length_b   1.000
_cell.length_c   1.000
_cell.angle_alpha   90.00
_cell.angle_beta   90.00
_cell.angle_gamma   90.00
#
_symmetry.space_group_name_H-M   'P 1'
#
loop_
_entity.id
_entity.type
_entity.pdbx_description
1 polymer ?
#
loop_
_entity_poly.entity_id
_entity_poly.type
_entity_poly.pdbx_seq_one_letter_code
_entity_poly.pdbx_strand_id
1 'polypeptide(L)'
;MDIRVRGYLDRAENELVLAKANFELSTKQEVKSVLNIPLTKTFFNNVISENYYAIFYSAKAFLLSMNIKTEPPEEHKKTYDRFKKIVESKKLDKQLAEIYEEESNKAETLLKIFFDEKRNRGRFTYNLNANANMPFAEQSIKNAKFFASTIKHLLEGEE
;
A
#
# COMPACT_ATOMS: atom_id res chain seq x y z
N MET A 1 -14.18 3.50 -15.89
CA MET A 1 -12.80 3.09 -15.54
C MET A 1 -12.42 1.82 -16.30
N ASP A 2 -11.18 1.70 -16.83
CA ASP A 2 -10.67 0.49 -17.50
C ASP A 2 -10.73 -0.71 -16.55
N ILE A 3 -11.16 -1.89 -17.02
CA ILE A 3 -11.34 -3.10 -16.22
C ILE A 3 -10.05 -3.55 -15.49
N ARG A 4 -8.88 -3.28 -16.07
CA ARG A 4 -7.58 -3.59 -15.48
C ARG A 4 -7.21 -2.58 -14.40
N VAL A 5 -7.62 -1.31 -14.53
CA VAL A 5 -7.46 -0.31 -13.47
C VAL A 5 -8.28 -0.75 -12.26
N ARG A 6 -9.55 -1.12 -12.47
CA ARG A 6 -10.40 -1.68 -11.41
C ARG A 6 -9.78 -2.94 -10.80
N GLY A 7 -9.31 -3.88 -11.61
CA GLY A 7 -8.67 -5.10 -11.11
C GLY A 7 -7.43 -4.84 -10.23
N TYR A 8 -6.66 -3.78 -10.49
CA TYR A 8 -5.56 -3.38 -9.61
C TYR A 8 -6.04 -2.73 -8.31
N LEU A 9 -7.12 -1.94 -8.34
CA LEU A 9 -7.74 -1.42 -7.11
C LEU A 9 -8.30 -2.54 -6.23
N ASP A 10 -9.03 -3.48 -6.82
CA ASP A 10 -9.55 -4.67 -6.12
C ASP A 10 -8.40 -5.50 -5.53
N ARG A 11 -7.29 -5.62 -6.26
CA ARG A 11 -6.11 -6.30 -5.74
C ARG A 11 -5.52 -5.54 -4.55
N ALA A 12 -5.40 -4.22 -4.61
CA ALA A 12 -4.90 -3.41 -3.50
C ALA A 12 -5.80 -3.55 -2.25
N GLU A 13 -7.12 -3.55 -2.43
CA GLU A 13 -8.08 -3.74 -1.35
C GLU A 13 -7.97 -5.12 -0.71
N ASN A 14 -7.83 -6.18 -1.51
CA ASN A 14 -7.58 -7.52 -1.00
C ASN A 14 -6.32 -7.62 -0.14
N GLU A 15 -5.23 -6.95 -0.54
CA GLU A 15 -4.00 -6.90 0.26
C GLU A 15 -4.22 -6.16 1.60
N LEU A 16 -5.02 -5.09 1.63
CA LEU A 16 -5.37 -4.40 2.88
C LEU A 16 -6.20 -5.28 3.82
N VAL A 17 -7.17 -6.03 3.27
CA VAL A 17 -7.98 -6.98 4.04
C VAL A 17 -7.10 -8.08 4.61
N LEU A 18 -6.19 -8.64 3.81
CA LEU A 18 -5.26 -9.68 4.25
C LEU A 18 -4.30 -9.16 5.33
N ALA A 19 -3.75 -7.95 5.15
CA ALA A 19 -2.90 -7.30 6.15
C ALA A 19 -3.62 -7.12 7.49
N LYS A 20 -4.89 -6.70 7.45
CA LYS A 20 -5.72 -6.61 8.66
C LYS A 20 -5.93 -7.98 9.30
N ALA A 21 -6.28 -9.00 8.52
CA ALA A 21 -6.49 -10.35 9.02
C ALA A 21 -5.22 -10.89 9.70
N ASN A 22 -4.05 -10.74 9.07
CA ASN A 22 -2.76 -11.18 9.63
C ASN A 22 -2.36 -10.40 10.89
N PHE A 23 -2.70 -9.12 10.97
CA PHE A 23 -2.49 -8.33 12.17
C PHE A 23 -3.36 -8.81 13.32
N GLU A 24 -4.64 -9.07 13.08
CA GLU A 24 -5.56 -9.63 14.08
C GLU A 24 -5.12 -11.04 14.52
N LEU A 25 -4.72 -11.89 13.57
CA LEU A 25 -4.14 -13.22 13.85
C LEU A 25 -2.87 -13.13 14.72
N SER A 26 -2.14 -12.03 14.65
CA SER A 26 -0.91 -11.84 15.44
C SER A 26 -1.19 -11.35 16.86
N THR A 27 -2.31 -10.65 17.08
CA THR A 27 -2.56 -9.84 18.27
C THR A 27 -3.74 -10.32 19.13
N LYS A 28 -4.75 -10.96 18.53
CA LYS A 28 -5.98 -11.40 19.23
C LYS A 28 -5.89 -12.87 19.64
N GLN A 29 -6.01 -13.14 20.93
CA GLN A 29 -5.95 -14.51 21.46
C GLN A 29 -7.16 -15.35 21.04
N GLU A 30 -8.33 -14.72 20.92
CA GLU A 30 -9.58 -15.37 20.53
C GLU A 30 -9.47 -15.95 19.12
N VAL A 31 -8.95 -15.16 18.18
CA VAL A 31 -8.75 -15.58 16.78
C VAL A 31 -7.73 -16.71 16.70
N LYS A 32 -6.62 -16.62 17.45
CA LYS A 32 -5.60 -17.68 17.51
C LYS A 32 -6.19 -18.99 18.05
N SER A 33 -7.03 -18.91 19.07
CA SER A 33 -7.66 -20.08 19.71
C SER A 33 -8.60 -20.80 18.74
N VAL A 34 -9.45 -20.05 18.03
CA VAL A 34 -10.37 -20.62 17.02
C VAL A 34 -9.63 -21.37 15.91
N LEU A 35 -8.44 -20.90 15.52
CA LEU A 35 -7.65 -21.48 14.44
C LEU A 35 -6.53 -22.42 14.91
N ASN A 36 -6.47 -22.73 16.21
CA ASN A 36 -5.41 -23.55 16.83
C ASN A 36 -3.99 -23.03 16.53
N ILE A 37 -3.79 -21.71 16.51
CA ILE A 37 -2.49 -21.07 16.30
C ILE A 37 -1.79 -20.86 17.65
N PRO A 38 -0.50 -21.22 17.80
CA PRO A 38 0.23 -20.96 19.04
C PRO A 38 0.29 -19.46 19.37
N LEU A 39 0.08 -19.10 20.64
CA LEU A 39 0.06 -17.70 21.09
C LEU A 39 1.36 -16.93 20.79
N THR A 40 2.48 -17.64 20.68
CA THR A 40 3.81 -17.10 20.37
C THR A 40 4.03 -16.73 18.91
N LYS A 41 3.15 -17.18 17.99
CA LYS A 41 3.29 -16.90 16.56
C LYS A 41 2.73 -15.53 16.22
N THR A 42 3.45 -14.81 15.37
CA THR A 42 3.03 -13.53 14.81
C THR A 42 3.36 -13.48 13.32
N PHE A 43 2.69 -12.60 12.60
CA PHE A 43 2.73 -12.46 11.16
C PHE A 43 3.03 -11.01 10.75
N PHE A 44 3.66 -10.22 11.63
CA PHE A 44 3.92 -8.79 11.39
C PHE A 44 4.76 -8.53 10.12
N ASN A 45 5.67 -9.43 9.75
CA ASN A 45 6.41 -9.33 8.49
C ASN A 45 5.50 -9.46 7.26
N ASN A 46 4.49 -10.34 7.32
CA ASN A 46 3.48 -10.48 6.28
C ASN A 46 2.64 -9.22 6.19
N VAL A 47 2.19 -8.69 7.34
CA VAL A 47 1.44 -7.43 7.40
C VAL A 47 2.21 -6.30 6.70
N ILE A 48 3.51 -6.13 6.97
CA ILE A 48 4.33 -5.10 6.32
C ILE A 48 4.41 -5.34 4.80
N SER A 49 4.59 -6.59 4.38
CA SER A 49 4.71 -6.95 2.97
C SER A 49 3.41 -6.73 2.20
N GLU A 50 2.27 -7.11 2.77
CA GLU A 50 0.92 -6.96 2.20
C GLU A 50 0.55 -5.48 2.07
N ASN A 51 0.85 -4.66 3.08
CA ASN A 51 0.65 -3.21 3.00
C ASN A 51 1.51 -2.55 1.89
N TYR A 52 2.74 -3.02 1.68
CA TYR A 52 3.52 -2.59 0.52
C TYR A 52 2.84 -2.98 -0.80
N TYR A 53 2.32 -4.20 -0.93
CA TYR A 53 1.64 -4.64 -2.14
C TYR A 53 0.34 -3.87 -2.38
N ALA A 54 -0.40 -3.51 -1.34
CA ALA A 54 -1.56 -2.60 -1.45
C ALA A 54 -1.15 -1.28 -2.12
N ILE A 55 -0.11 -0.61 -1.60
CA ILE A 55 0.44 0.63 -2.16
C ILE A 55 0.89 0.44 -3.60
N PHE A 56 1.62 -0.64 -3.87
CA PHE A 56 2.15 -0.95 -5.19
C PHE A 56 1.02 -1.13 -6.23
N TYR A 57 -0.02 -1.89 -5.90
CA TYR A 57 -1.16 -2.09 -6.81
C TYR A 57 -2.01 -0.84 -6.96
N SER A 58 -2.21 -0.03 -5.91
CA SER A 58 -2.82 1.29 -6.04
C SER A 58 -2.02 2.18 -6.99
N ALA A 59 -0.69 2.25 -6.84
CA ALA A 59 0.16 3.02 -7.74
C ALA A 59 0.11 2.50 -9.19
N LYS A 60 0.02 1.17 -9.41
CA LYS A 60 -0.18 0.61 -10.75
C LYS A 60 -1.53 1.00 -11.34
N ALA A 61 -2.61 0.95 -10.56
CA ALA A 61 -3.94 1.38 -11.00
C ALA A 61 -3.89 2.84 -11.47
N PHE A 62 -3.30 3.72 -10.67
CA PHE A 62 -3.14 5.13 -10.99
C PHE A 62 -2.30 5.37 -12.24
N LEU A 63 -1.13 4.72 -12.36
CA LEU A 63 -0.30 4.86 -13.56
C LEU A 63 -1.02 4.34 -14.81
N LEU A 64 -1.74 3.23 -14.69
CA LEU A 64 -2.48 2.66 -15.80
C LEU A 64 -3.66 3.53 -16.25
N SER A 65 -4.33 4.25 -15.34
CA SER A 65 -5.37 5.22 -15.72
C SER A 65 -4.82 6.37 -16.58
N MET A 66 -3.53 6.66 -16.45
CA MET A 66 -2.78 7.60 -17.29
C MET A 66 -2.14 6.93 -18.53
N ASN A 67 -2.53 5.69 -18.86
CA ASN A 67 -1.94 4.86 -19.92
C ASN A 67 -0.43 4.56 -19.73
N ILE A 68 0.09 4.63 -18.51
CA ILE A 68 1.49 4.32 -18.19
C ILE A 68 1.57 2.87 -17.69
N LYS A 69 2.06 1.98 -18.54
CA LYS A 69 2.28 0.57 -18.19
C LYS A 69 3.63 0.38 -17.49
N THR A 70 3.63 -0.48 -16.48
CA THR A 70 4.85 -0.97 -15.83
C THR A 70 4.76 -2.49 -15.83
N GLU A 71 5.69 -3.13 -16.53
CA GLU A 71 5.68 -4.56 -16.82
C GLU A 71 7.03 -5.19 -16.40
N PRO A 72 7.05 -6.52 -16.15
CA PRO A 72 8.28 -7.25 -15.86
C PRO A 72 9.36 -7.09 -16.96
N PRO A 73 10.65 -7.24 -16.64
CA PRO A 73 11.22 -7.43 -15.29
C PRO A 73 11.27 -6.12 -14.48
N GLU A 74 11.68 -6.17 -13.21
CA GLU A 74 11.86 -5.01 -12.33
C GLU A 74 10.61 -4.13 -12.12
N GLU A 75 9.42 -4.74 -12.13
CA GLU A 75 8.16 -4.02 -12.10
C GLU A 75 8.06 -3.06 -10.90
N HIS A 76 8.46 -3.49 -9.70
CA HIS A 76 8.50 -2.67 -8.48
C HIS A 76 9.31 -1.37 -8.62
N LYS A 77 10.46 -1.44 -9.30
CA LYS A 77 11.31 -0.27 -9.53
C LYS A 77 10.66 0.64 -10.57
N LYS A 78 10.18 0.07 -11.68
CA LYS A 78 9.50 0.82 -12.75
C LYS A 78 8.26 1.54 -12.26
N THR A 79 7.41 0.90 -11.45
CA THR A 79 6.21 1.52 -10.85
C THR A 79 6.59 2.69 -9.94
N TYR A 80 7.58 2.51 -9.05
CA TYR A 80 8.05 3.60 -8.20
C TYR A 80 8.61 4.77 -9.02
N ASP A 81 9.52 4.50 -9.97
CA ASP A 81 10.17 5.55 -10.76
C ASP A 81 9.16 6.32 -11.62
N ARG A 82 8.14 5.65 -12.16
CA ARG A 82 7.07 6.32 -12.91
C ARG A 82 6.18 7.15 -12.00
N PHE A 83 5.79 6.63 -10.85
CA PHE A 83 5.00 7.39 -9.86
C PHE A 83 5.76 8.64 -9.39
N LYS A 84 7.05 8.50 -9.07
CA LYS A 84 7.95 9.60 -8.72
C LYS A 84 7.96 10.70 -9.78
N LYS A 85 8.11 10.35 -11.07
CA LYS A 85 8.08 11.33 -12.16
C LYS A 85 6.76 12.10 -12.25
N ILE A 86 5.63 11.46 -11.93
CA ILE A 86 4.33 12.15 -11.91
C ILE A 86 4.25 13.17 -10.78
N VAL A 87 4.72 12.80 -9.58
CA VAL A 87 4.82 13.69 -8.43
C VAL A 87 5.76 14.88 -8.73
N GLU A 88 6.96 14.60 -9.25
CA GLU A 88 7.93 15.65 -9.62
C GLU A 88 7.40 16.60 -10.70
N SER A 89 6.56 16.10 -11.61
CA SER A 89 5.91 16.93 -12.63
C SER A 89 4.75 17.80 -12.11
N LYS A 90 4.43 17.74 -10.81
CA LYS A 90 3.29 18.41 -10.16
C LYS A 90 1.92 18.04 -10.75
N LYS A 91 1.84 16.96 -11.53
CA LYS A 91 0.56 16.48 -12.11
C LYS A 91 -0.35 15.91 -11.04
N LEU A 92 0.20 15.13 -10.10
CA LEU A 92 -0.57 14.57 -9.00
C LEU A 92 -1.07 15.66 -8.03
N ASP A 93 -0.27 16.70 -7.78
CA ASP A 93 -0.69 17.84 -6.96
C ASP A 93 -1.91 18.54 -7.55
N LYS A 94 -1.97 18.72 -8.88
CA LYS A 94 -3.14 19.30 -9.55
C LYS A 94 -4.41 18.46 -9.35
N GLN A 95 -4.31 17.15 -9.52
CA GLN A 95 -5.45 16.25 -9.31
C GLN A 95 -5.89 16.19 -7.85
N LEU A 96 -4.94 16.27 -6.91
CA LEU A 96 -5.25 16.28 -5.47
C LEU A 96 -5.89 17.60 -5.02
N ALA A 97 -5.54 18.73 -5.64
CA ALA A 97 -6.15 20.02 -5.34
C ALA A 97 -7.62 20.11 -5.75
N GLU A 98 -8.06 19.30 -6.73
CA GLU A 98 -9.47 19.18 -7.11
C GLU A 98 -10.30 18.44 -6.04
N ILE A 99 -9.65 17.64 -5.19
CA ILE A 99 -10.28 16.81 -4.14
C ILE A 99 -10.14 17.44 -2.76
N TYR A 100 -8.99 18.05 -2.49
CA TYR A 100 -8.64 18.60 -1.20
C TYR A 100 -8.33 20.08 -1.39
N GLU A 101 -9.20 20.95 -0.87
CA GLU A 101 -9.19 22.39 -1.15
C GLU A 101 -7.83 23.07 -0.91
N GLU A 102 -6.97 22.55 -0.01
CA GLU A 102 -5.67 23.16 0.29
C GLU A 102 -4.60 22.18 0.83
N GLU A 103 -4.00 21.29 0.03
CA GLU A 103 -2.76 20.63 0.50
C GLU A 103 -1.70 20.39 -0.59
N SER A 104 -0.75 21.33 -0.68
CA SER A 104 0.42 21.31 -1.57
C SER A 104 1.46 20.20 -1.27
N ASN A 105 1.23 19.35 -0.27
CA ASN A 105 2.21 18.35 0.20
C ASN A 105 1.72 16.89 0.13
N LYS A 106 0.48 16.63 -0.34
CA LYS A 106 -0.05 15.25 -0.37
C LYS A 106 0.67 14.37 -1.39
N ALA A 107 1.00 14.87 -2.58
CA ALA A 107 1.72 14.08 -3.57
C ALA A 107 3.12 13.65 -3.08
N GLU A 108 3.83 14.57 -2.42
CA GLU A 108 5.14 14.28 -1.80
C GLU A 108 5.01 13.30 -0.63
N THR A 109 3.95 13.41 0.17
CA THR A 109 3.63 12.46 1.24
C THR A 109 3.38 11.05 0.69
N LEU A 110 2.59 10.92 -0.38
CA LEU A 110 2.35 9.63 -1.06
C LEU A 110 3.66 9.05 -1.60
N LEU A 111 4.51 9.86 -2.23
CA LEU A 111 5.81 9.42 -2.73
C LEU A 111 6.72 8.92 -1.60
N LYS A 112 6.76 9.64 -0.48
CA LYS A 112 7.52 9.25 0.71
C LYS A 112 7.02 7.94 1.28
N ILE A 113 5.71 7.78 1.45
CA ILE A 113 5.08 6.53 1.90
C ILE A 113 5.48 5.37 0.98
N PHE A 114 5.37 5.54 -0.34
CA PHE A 114 5.72 4.48 -1.28
C PHE A 114 7.21 4.09 -1.17
N PHE A 115 8.11 5.07 -1.02
CA PHE A 115 9.53 4.81 -0.82
C PHE A 115 9.81 4.05 0.47
N ASP A 116 9.26 4.52 1.59
CA ASP A 116 9.47 3.96 2.93
C ASP A 116 8.94 2.52 3.00
N GLU A 117 7.73 2.26 2.48
CA GLU A 117 7.14 0.91 2.50
C GLU A 117 7.86 -0.06 1.55
N LYS A 118 8.35 0.41 0.40
CA LYS A 118 9.22 -0.40 -0.48
C LYS A 118 10.51 -0.82 0.24
N ARG A 119 11.12 0.10 0.99
CA ARG A 119 12.31 -0.19 1.81
C ARG A 119 11.99 -1.13 2.97
N ASN A 120 10.87 -0.90 3.67
CA ASN A 120 10.42 -1.75 4.78
C ASN A 120 10.19 -3.18 4.32
N ARG A 121 9.46 -3.38 3.22
CA ARG A 121 9.28 -4.72 2.63
C ARG A 121 10.62 -5.38 2.37
N GLY A 122 11.55 -4.70 1.68
CA GLY A 122 12.90 -5.24 1.43
C GLY A 122 13.65 -5.65 2.70
N ARG A 123 13.51 -4.87 3.79
CA ARG A 123 14.16 -5.13 5.09
C ARG A 123 13.50 -6.30 5.85
N PHE A 124 12.17 -6.33 5.93
CA PHE A 124 11.44 -7.23 6.81
C PHE A 124 11.08 -8.57 6.16
N THR A 125 11.07 -8.67 4.82
CA THR A 125 10.86 -9.96 4.13
C THR A 125 11.88 -11.03 4.56
N TYR A 126 13.11 -10.64 4.88
CA TYR A 126 14.19 -11.58 5.25
C TYR A 126 14.52 -11.55 6.75
N ASN A 127 13.77 -10.79 7.56
CA ASN A 127 14.04 -10.68 8.99
C ASN A 127 13.48 -11.90 9.74
N LEU A 128 14.33 -12.60 10.49
CA LEU A 128 13.97 -13.81 11.23
C LEU A 128 13.08 -13.57 12.45
N ASN A 129 13.13 -12.37 13.06
CA ASN A 129 12.34 -12.07 14.25
C ASN A 129 11.12 -11.19 13.89
N ALA A 130 9.99 -11.84 13.61
CA ALA A 130 8.73 -11.14 13.32
C ALA A 130 8.12 -10.44 14.54
N ASN A 131 8.32 -10.97 15.75
CA ASN A 131 7.62 -10.51 16.97
C ASN A 131 7.94 -9.05 17.34
N ALA A 132 9.16 -8.58 17.06
CA ALA A 132 9.57 -7.21 17.36
C ALA A 132 9.00 -6.16 16.37
N ASN A 133 8.29 -6.59 15.33
CA ASN A 133 7.94 -5.72 14.20
C ASN A 133 6.53 -5.14 14.26
N MET A 134 5.80 -5.33 15.38
CA MET A 134 4.44 -4.80 15.56
C MET A 134 4.33 -3.29 15.28
N PRO A 135 5.20 -2.40 15.82
CA PRO A 135 5.08 -0.97 15.56
C PRO A 135 5.24 -0.61 14.07
N PHE A 136 6.10 -1.35 13.35
CA PHE A 136 6.28 -1.19 11.91
C PHE A 136 5.04 -1.66 11.15
N ALA A 137 4.46 -2.79 11.54
CA ALA A 137 3.22 -3.30 10.94
C ALA A 137 2.04 -2.33 11.13
N GLU A 138 1.89 -1.74 12.33
CA GLU A 138 0.85 -0.73 12.58
C GLU A 138 1.03 0.51 11.70
N GLN A 139 2.27 0.99 11.55
CA GLN A 139 2.55 2.13 10.68
C GLN A 139 2.32 1.80 9.21
N SER A 140 2.72 0.61 8.75
CA SER A 140 2.46 0.15 7.38
C SER A 140 0.96 0.08 7.08
N ILE A 141 0.12 -0.35 8.03
CA ILE A 141 -1.35 -0.34 7.87
C ILE A 141 -1.87 1.09 7.68
N LYS A 142 -1.42 2.05 8.50
CA LYS A 142 -1.85 3.45 8.38
C LYS A 142 -1.44 4.04 7.03
N ASN A 143 -0.18 3.82 6.65
CA ASN A 143 0.39 4.29 5.39
C ASN A 143 -0.35 3.72 4.18
N ALA A 144 -0.58 2.41 4.14
CA ALA A 144 -1.23 1.76 3.02
C ALA A 144 -2.71 2.13 2.91
N LYS A 145 -3.43 2.25 4.04
CA LYS A 145 -4.81 2.73 4.03
C LYS A 145 -4.92 4.14 3.46
N PHE A 146 -4.10 5.07 3.96
CA PHE A 146 -4.08 6.45 3.46
C PHE A 146 -3.75 6.49 1.97
N PHE A 147 -2.69 5.80 1.54
CA PHE A 147 -2.28 5.79 0.14
C PHE A 147 -3.38 5.21 -0.76
N ALA A 148 -3.92 4.03 -0.42
CA ALA A 148 -4.91 3.34 -1.22
C ALA A 148 -6.23 4.12 -1.29
N SER A 149 -6.69 4.71 -0.19
CA SER A 149 -7.92 5.52 -0.18
C SER A 149 -7.76 6.78 -1.01
N THR A 150 -6.63 7.48 -0.91
CA THR A 150 -6.35 8.65 -1.75
C THR A 150 -6.32 8.29 -3.23
N ILE A 151 -5.67 7.19 -3.62
CA ILE A 151 -5.67 6.75 -5.02
C ILE A 151 -7.05 6.30 -5.49
N LYS A 152 -7.81 5.58 -4.67
CA LYS A 152 -9.17 5.15 -5.01
C LYS A 152 -10.06 6.36 -5.28
N HIS A 153 -10.03 7.35 -4.39
CA HIS A 153 -10.77 8.60 -4.54
C HIS A 153 -10.37 9.35 -5.82
N LEU A 154 -9.08 9.44 -6.14
CA LEU A 154 -8.59 10.04 -7.38
C LEU A 154 -9.14 9.37 -8.66
N LEU A 155 -9.48 8.08 -8.60
CA LEU A 155 -9.88 7.30 -9.77
C LEU A 155 -11.40 7.09 -9.87
N GLU A 156 -12.11 7.07 -8.74
CA GLU A 156 -13.55 6.78 -8.67
C GLU A 156 -14.39 8.00 -8.25
N GLY A 157 -13.80 9.06 -7.67
CA GLY A 157 -14.53 10.19 -7.07
C GLY A 157 -14.97 9.91 -5.63
N GLU A 158 -15.80 10.80 -5.06
CA GLU A 158 -16.51 10.53 -3.79
C GLU A 158 -17.62 9.50 -4.00
N GLU A 159 -17.73 8.54 -3.06
CA GLU A 159 -19.02 7.94 -2.72
C GLU A 159 -19.75 8.82 -1.70
#